data_AF-A0AAI8VCC2-F1
#
_entry.id   AF-A0AAI8VCC2-F1
#
_cell.length_a   1.000
_cell.length_b   1.000
_cell.length_c   1.000
_cell.angle_alpha   90.00
_cell.angle_beta   90.00
_cell.angle_gamma   90.00
#
_symmetry.space_group_name_H-M   'P 1'
#
loop_
_entity.id
_entity.type
_entity.pdbx_description
1 polymer ?
#
loop_
_entity_poly.entity_id
_entity_poly.type
_entity_poly.pdbx_seq_one_letter_code
_entity_poly.pdbx_strand_id
1 'polypeptide(L)'
;MATTVQLVDSAADLYSGKVAFEESFRPVSKVLAHLATCKAELPAALNERIRKLQAKLDTMLRMARMARRPLELHHHRPLAIKTAIPKFEESYDPKKHYDGDRDRAELSKLKAEHKKERKGAMRELRKDASFMAREQLKVKKAKDAAYEKKYKRLVAEIQGEEGREANAYEREKQMRKRAGKK
;
A
#
# COMPACT_ATOMS: atom_id res chain seq x y z
N MET A 1 34.20 9.69 72.76
CA MET A 1 33.70 11.09 72.70
C MET A 1 34.60 11.99 71.85
N ALA A 2 35.90 12.13 72.14
CA ALA A 2 36.77 13.00 71.32
C ALA A 2 36.98 12.49 69.88
N THR A 3 37.14 11.18 69.71
CA THR A 3 37.29 10.50 68.41
C THR A 3 36.02 10.56 67.56
N THR A 4 34.84 10.46 68.18
CA THR A 4 33.55 10.55 67.48
C THR A 4 33.30 11.95 66.94
N VAL A 5 33.67 13.00 67.69
CA VAL A 5 33.60 14.39 67.22
C VAL A 5 34.52 14.61 66.01
N GLN A 6 35.75 14.07 66.04
CA GLN A 6 36.66 14.14 64.89
C GLN A 6 36.12 13.38 63.67
N LEU A 7 35.55 12.19 63.87
CA LEU A 7 34.95 11.41 62.79
C LEU A 7 33.79 12.16 62.12
N VAL A 8 32.92 12.78 62.91
CA VAL A 8 31.80 13.58 62.40
C VAL A 8 32.30 14.80 61.63
N ASP A 9 33.36 15.44 62.11
CA ASP A 9 33.99 16.58 61.43
C ASP A 9 34.52 16.16 60.04
N SER A 10 35.26 15.06 59.97
CA SER A 10 35.75 14.51 58.69
C SER A 10 34.62 14.03 57.78
N ALA A 11 33.56 13.43 58.33
CA ALA A 11 32.40 13.00 57.55
C ALA A 11 31.61 14.19 56.98
N ALA A 12 31.51 15.29 57.72
CA ALA A 12 30.87 16.51 57.24
C ALA A 12 31.60 17.06 56.00
N ASP A 13 32.94 17.10 56.03
CA ASP A 13 33.74 17.53 54.89
C ASP A 13 33.54 16.62 53.67
N LEU A 14 33.57 15.30 53.89
CA LEU A 14 33.43 14.30 52.82
C LEU A 14 32.05 14.32 52.15
N TYR A 15 30.98 14.56 52.91
CA TYR A 15 29.60 14.48 52.42
C TYR A 15 28.97 15.82 52.08
N SER A 16 29.70 16.92 52.21
CA SER A 16 29.26 18.28 51.89
C SER A 16 28.63 18.44 50.49
N GLY A 17 29.06 17.65 49.51
CA GLY A 17 28.54 17.68 48.12
C GLY A 17 27.27 16.85 47.86
N LYS A 18 26.73 16.14 48.86
CA LYS A 18 25.53 15.31 48.67
C LYS A 18 24.26 16.15 48.87
N VAL A 19 23.25 15.92 48.03
CA VAL A 19 21.97 16.65 48.08
C VAL A 19 21.23 16.42 49.42
N ALA A 20 21.41 15.24 50.03
CA ALA A 20 20.82 14.84 51.30
C ALA A 20 21.63 15.28 52.54
N PHE A 21 22.58 16.22 52.38
CA PHE A 21 23.45 16.68 53.46
C PHE A 21 22.66 17.32 54.62
N GLU A 22 21.66 18.16 54.32
CA GLU A 22 20.83 18.80 55.35
C GLU A 22 20.08 17.75 56.19
N GLU A 23 19.45 16.75 55.56
CA GLU A 23 18.70 15.70 56.26
C GLU A 23 19.62 14.83 57.13
N SER A 24 20.84 14.57 56.66
CA SER A 24 21.79 13.68 57.32
C SER A 24 22.48 14.35 58.53
N PHE A 25 22.86 15.62 58.41
CA PHE A 25 23.64 16.34 59.44
C PHE A 25 22.82 17.27 60.33
N ARG A 26 21.54 17.54 60.01
CA ARG A 26 20.62 18.25 60.92
C ARG A 26 20.41 17.57 62.29
N PRO A 27 20.20 16.24 62.40
CA PRO A 27 20.13 15.59 63.71
C PRO A 27 21.45 15.71 64.47
N VAL A 28 22.59 15.67 63.77
CA VAL A 28 23.92 15.83 64.36
C VAL A 28 24.09 17.22 64.98
N SER A 29 23.69 18.29 64.27
CA SER A 29 23.70 19.66 64.81
C SER A 29 22.84 19.79 66.07
N LYS A 30 21.65 19.16 66.11
CA LYS A 30 20.79 19.14 67.31
C LYS A 30 21.45 18.43 68.50
N VAL A 31 22.11 17.31 68.26
CA VAL A 31 22.84 16.57 69.31
C VAL A 31 24.00 17.40 69.84
N LEU A 32 24.76 18.08 68.97
CA LEU A 32 25.86 18.97 69.39
C LEU A 32 25.35 20.16 70.20
N ALA A 33 24.20 20.74 69.82
CA ALA A 33 23.55 21.80 70.58
C ALA A 33 23.10 21.33 71.98
N HIS A 34 22.59 20.09 72.09
CA HIS A 34 22.25 19.49 73.37
C HIS A 34 23.49 19.24 74.24
N LEU A 35 24.57 18.68 73.67
CA LEU A 35 25.84 18.49 74.39
C LEU A 35 26.44 19.83 74.87
N ALA A 36 26.19 20.93 74.17
CA ALA A 36 26.58 22.26 74.60
C ALA A 36 25.73 22.80 75.79
N THR A 37 24.64 22.15 76.18
CA THR A 37 23.91 22.45 77.43
C THR A 37 24.50 21.71 78.63
N CYS A 38 25.05 20.51 78.43
CA CYS A 38 25.68 19.68 79.46
C CYS A 38 27.16 20.04 79.73
N LYS A 39 27.55 21.31 79.54
CA LYS A 39 28.96 21.78 79.61
C LYS A 39 29.68 21.41 80.91
N ALA A 40 28.96 21.38 82.03
CA ALA A 40 29.51 21.11 83.36
C ALA A 40 30.01 19.65 83.52
N GLU A 41 29.50 18.72 82.72
CA GLU A 41 29.83 17.29 82.80
C GLU A 41 30.95 16.88 81.82
N LEU A 42 31.42 17.81 80.97
CA LEU A 42 32.34 17.55 79.88
C LEU A 42 33.69 18.27 80.07
N PRO A 43 34.82 17.63 79.75
CA PRO A 43 36.13 18.29 79.78
C PRO A 43 36.19 19.54 78.89
N ALA A 44 36.89 20.59 79.34
CA ALA A 44 36.99 21.86 78.63
C ALA A 44 37.46 21.73 77.17
N ALA A 45 38.44 20.86 76.90
CA ALA A 45 38.96 20.59 75.56
C ALA A 45 37.89 19.96 74.62
N LEU A 46 37.00 19.13 75.16
CA LEU A 46 35.91 18.52 74.39
C LEU A 46 34.81 19.54 74.09
N ASN A 47 34.49 20.40 75.07
CA ASN A 47 33.56 21.52 74.90
C ASN A 47 34.00 22.48 73.78
N GLU A 48 35.30 22.79 73.68
CA GLU A 48 35.83 23.64 72.62
C GLU A 48 35.68 23.00 71.23
N ARG A 49 35.99 21.70 71.11
CA ARG A 49 35.83 20.94 69.86
C ARG A 49 34.37 20.86 69.42
N ILE A 50 33.45 20.62 70.35
CA ILE A 50 32.00 20.61 70.07
C ILE A 50 31.54 21.96 69.54
N ARG A 51 31.97 23.08 70.15
CA ARG A 51 31.63 24.43 69.68
C ARG A 51 32.17 24.72 68.28
N LYS A 52 33.43 24.33 68.00
CA LYS A 52 34.04 24.48 66.65
C LYS A 52 33.25 23.69 65.60
N LEU A 53 32.94 22.42 65.89
CA LEU A 53 32.16 21.58 64.98
C LEU A 53 30.74 22.10 64.77
N GLN A 54 30.09 22.59 65.82
CA GLN A 54 28.75 23.18 65.74
C GLN A 54 28.72 24.40 64.81
N ALA A 55 29.64 25.35 64.99
CA ALA A 55 29.73 26.54 64.12
C ALA A 55 30.03 26.19 62.65
N LYS A 56 30.88 25.18 62.43
CA LYS A 56 31.18 24.65 61.10
C LYS A 56 29.93 24.04 60.46
N LEU A 57 29.25 23.12 61.16
CA LEU A 57 28.03 22.47 60.65
C LEU A 57 26.90 23.48 60.39
N ASP A 58 26.71 24.48 61.24
CA ASP A 58 25.69 25.51 61.01
C ASP A 58 25.97 26.30 59.72
N THR A 59 27.24 26.59 59.44
CA THR A 59 27.66 27.23 58.19
C THR A 59 27.41 26.32 56.99
N MET A 60 27.81 25.05 57.08
CA MET A 60 27.63 24.06 56.00
C MET A 60 26.15 23.77 55.72
N LEU A 61 25.32 23.64 56.76
CA LEU A 61 23.87 23.43 56.63
C LEU A 61 23.19 24.62 55.97
N ARG A 62 23.59 25.85 56.33
CA ARG A 62 23.10 27.07 55.65
C ARG A 62 23.50 27.10 54.18
N MET A 63 24.75 26.75 53.86
CA MET A 63 25.21 26.65 52.46
C MET A 63 24.46 25.56 51.68
N ALA A 64 24.28 24.37 52.25
CA ALA A 64 23.54 23.28 51.65
C ALA A 64 22.08 23.67 51.37
N ARG A 65 21.44 24.38 52.30
CA ARG A 65 20.08 24.90 52.13
C ARG A 65 19.99 25.92 50.99
N MET A 66 20.96 26.83 50.86
CA MET A 66 20.99 27.81 49.76
C MET A 66 21.27 27.17 48.39
N ALA A 67 22.11 26.12 48.35
CA ALA A 67 22.46 25.40 47.13
C ALA A 67 21.37 24.40 46.68
N ARG A 68 20.39 24.11 47.53
CA ARG A 68 19.33 23.13 47.26
C ARG A 68 18.48 23.54 46.04
N ARG A 69 18.18 22.55 45.20
CA ARG A 69 17.32 22.65 44.02
C ARG A 69 16.32 21.48 44.02
N PRO A 70 15.10 21.69 43.48
CA PRO A 70 14.14 20.60 43.30
C PRO A 70 14.69 19.53 42.35
N LEU A 71 14.22 18.29 42.49
CA LEU A 71 14.65 17.17 41.65
C LEU A 71 13.94 17.19 40.30
N GLU A 72 14.75 17.23 39.26
CA GLU A 72 14.33 17.36 37.88
C GLU A 72 14.90 16.19 37.05
N LEU A 73 14.66 14.96 37.52
CA LEU A 73 15.29 13.74 37.00
C LEU A 73 14.78 13.34 35.60
N HIS A 74 13.54 13.67 35.27
CA HIS A 74 12.86 13.20 34.06
C HIS A 74 12.91 14.21 32.91
N HIS A 75 14.10 14.73 32.60
CA HIS A 75 14.34 15.56 31.42
C HIS A 75 14.74 14.71 30.20
N HIS A 76 13.86 13.81 29.78
CA HIS A 76 14.09 12.98 28.59
C HIS A 76 13.75 13.76 27.33
N ARG A 77 14.66 13.76 26.36
CA ARG A 77 14.39 14.33 25.04
C ARG A 77 13.38 13.44 24.30
N PRO A 78 12.35 14.00 23.64
CA PRO A 78 11.40 13.21 22.88
C PRO A 78 12.11 12.48 21.74
N LEU A 79 11.66 11.26 21.46
CA LEU A 79 12.15 10.49 20.32
C LEU A 79 11.70 11.16 19.01
N ALA A 80 12.55 11.10 18.00
CA ALA A 80 12.20 11.54 16.66
C ALA A 80 11.11 10.67 16.04
N ILE A 81 10.39 11.23 15.07
CA ILE A 81 9.41 10.49 14.27
C ILE A 81 10.15 9.38 13.51
N LYS A 82 9.61 8.15 13.55
CA LYS A 82 10.15 7.02 12.79
C LYS A 82 10.05 7.32 11.30
N THR A 83 11.18 7.41 10.62
CA THR A 83 11.24 7.58 9.18
C THR A 83 11.07 6.23 8.47
N ALA A 84 10.44 6.26 7.30
CA ALA A 84 10.28 5.08 6.44
C ALA A 84 11.05 5.29 5.14
N ILE A 85 11.67 4.23 4.64
CA ILE A 85 12.40 4.26 3.36
C ILE A 85 11.39 3.98 2.24
N PRO A 86 11.26 4.87 1.23
CA PRO A 86 10.36 4.63 0.12
C PRO A 86 10.79 3.39 -0.68
N LYS A 87 9.83 2.55 -1.04
CA LYS A 87 10.05 1.39 -1.90
C LYS A 87 9.84 1.79 -3.36
N PHE A 88 10.92 1.82 -4.15
CA PHE A 88 10.89 2.12 -5.58
C PHE A 88 11.99 1.34 -6.31
N GLU A 89 11.87 1.23 -7.63
CA GLU A 89 12.90 0.67 -8.51
C GLU A 89 13.73 1.83 -9.09
N GLU A 90 15.06 1.74 -9.03
CA GLU A 90 15.93 2.81 -9.54
C GLU A 90 15.82 2.98 -11.07
N SER A 91 15.73 1.87 -11.80
CA SER A 91 15.52 1.83 -13.25
C SER A 91 14.07 1.44 -13.57
N TYR A 92 13.14 2.37 -13.36
CA TYR A 92 11.71 2.17 -13.61
C TYR A 92 11.34 2.35 -15.09
N ASP A 93 10.71 1.33 -15.68
CA ASP A 93 10.06 1.37 -17.00
C ASP A 93 8.57 1.03 -16.87
N PRO A 94 7.64 1.93 -17.26
CA PRO A 94 6.21 1.67 -17.23
C PRO A 94 5.73 0.45 -18.04
N LYS A 95 6.50 0.00 -19.04
CA LYS A 95 6.14 -1.16 -19.87
C LYS A 95 6.55 -2.49 -19.24
N LYS A 96 7.43 -2.46 -18.23
CA LYS A 96 7.97 -3.65 -17.59
C LYS A 96 7.17 -3.96 -16.32
N HIS A 97 6.87 -5.24 -16.13
CA HIS A 97 6.31 -5.73 -14.87
C HIS A 97 7.46 -6.17 -13.96
N TYR A 98 7.46 -5.65 -12.73
CA TYR A 98 8.43 -5.99 -11.68
C TYR A 98 7.75 -6.92 -10.67
N ASP A 99 8.19 -8.18 -10.62
CA ASP A 99 7.76 -9.17 -9.63
C ASP A 99 9.02 -9.75 -8.98
N GLY A 100 8.97 -9.98 -7.67
CA GLY A 100 10.08 -10.60 -6.93
C GLY A 100 10.20 -12.10 -7.20
N ASP A 101 9.11 -12.74 -7.63
CA ASP A 101 9.03 -14.16 -7.95
C ASP A 101 9.04 -14.36 -9.48
N ARG A 102 10.12 -14.95 -9.98
CA ARG A 102 10.36 -15.10 -11.41
C ARG A 102 9.36 -16.05 -12.07
N ASP A 103 9.00 -17.15 -11.40
CA ASP A 103 8.10 -18.16 -11.97
C ASP A 103 6.70 -17.58 -12.19
N ARG A 104 6.25 -16.74 -11.25
CA ARG A 104 4.98 -16.02 -11.35
C ARG A 104 4.96 -14.99 -12.48
N ALA A 105 6.07 -14.28 -12.66
CA ALA A 105 6.23 -13.33 -13.75
C ALA A 105 6.17 -14.03 -15.11
N GLU A 106 6.91 -15.13 -15.27
CA GLU A 106 6.96 -15.91 -16.50
C GLU A 106 5.60 -16.54 -16.84
N LEU A 107 4.92 -17.11 -15.84
CA LEU A 107 3.57 -17.67 -16.01
C LEU A 107 2.55 -16.60 -16.44
N SER A 108 2.61 -15.41 -15.84
CA SER A 108 1.72 -14.30 -16.18
C SER A 108 1.99 -13.78 -17.60
N LYS A 109 3.26 -13.68 -18.00
CA LYS A 109 3.66 -13.35 -19.36
C LYS A 109 3.10 -14.35 -20.36
N LEU A 110 3.28 -15.65 -20.12
CA LEU A 110 2.79 -16.71 -21.01
C LEU A 110 1.26 -16.69 -21.15
N LYS A 111 0.53 -16.45 -20.04
CA LYS A 111 -0.93 -16.29 -20.08
C LYS A 111 -1.36 -15.10 -20.92
N ALA A 112 -0.66 -13.97 -20.83
CA ALA A 112 -0.96 -12.77 -21.60
C ALA A 112 -0.72 -13.00 -23.10
N GLU A 113 0.41 -13.62 -23.46
CA GLU A 113 0.74 -13.99 -24.84
C GLU A 113 -0.31 -14.96 -25.41
N HIS A 114 -0.63 -16.05 -24.70
CA HIS A 114 -1.65 -17.00 -25.12
C HIS A 114 -3.03 -16.33 -25.35
N LYS A 115 -3.44 -15.42 -24.46
CA LYS A 115 -4.72 -14.70 -24.63
C LYS A 115 -4.69 -13.78 -25.84
N LYS A 116 -3.57 -13.12 -26.12
CA LYS A 116 -3.38 -12.23 -27.28
C LYS A 116 -3.45 -13.02 -28.57
N GLU A 117 -2.70 -14.11 -28.68
CA GLU A 117 -2.67 -15.00 -29.84
C GLU A 117 -4.04 -15.63 -30.10
N ARG A 118 -4.69 -16.16 -29.04
CA ARG A 118 -6.05 -16.73 -29.17
C ARG A 118 -7.05 -15.71 -29.68
N LYS A 119 -6.99 -14.47 -29.19
CA LYS A 119 -7.88 -13.39 -29.64
C LYS A 119 -7.59 -13.00 -31.10
N GLY A 120 -6.33 -12.96 -31.49
CA GLY A 120 -5.90 -12.71 -32.88
C GLY A 120 -6.42 -13.78 -33.83
N ALA A 121 -6.11 -15.05 -33.56
CA ALA A 121 -6.55 -16.18 -34.37
C ALA A 121 -8.07 -16.24 -34.52
N MET A 122 -8.81 -16.06 -33.42
CA MET A 122 -10.28 -16.04 -33.47
C MET A 122 -10.81 -14.87 -34.31
N ARG A 123 -10.14 -13.71 -34.31
CA ARG A 123 -10.54 -12.56 -35.13
C ARG A 123 -10.38 -12.87 -36.61
N GLU A 124 -9.28 -13.50 -37.02
CA GLU A 124 -9.06 -13.88 -38.41
C GLU A 124 -10.07 -14.93 -38.87
N LEU A 125 -10.30 -15.99 -38.08
CA LEU A 125 -11.32 -17.01 -38.40
C LEU A 125 -12.72 -16.41 -38.61
N ARG A 126 -13.09 -15.39 -37.82
CA ARG A 126 -14.37 -14.68 -37.99
C ARG A 126 -14.43 -13.86 -39.27
N LYS A 127 -13.33 -13.23 -39.68
CA LYS A 127 -13.25 -12.51 -40.96
C LYS A 127 -13.34 -13.48 -42.13
N ASP A 128 -12.63 -14.60 -42.06
CA ASP A 128 -12.65 -15.64 -43.10
C ASP A 128 -14.04 -16.24 -43.25
N ALA A 129 -14.70 -16.57 -42.13
CA ALA A 129 -16.08 -17.05 -42.15
C ALA A 129 -17.03 -16.02 -42.78
N SER A 130 -16.87 -14.73 -42.45
CA SER A 130 -17.67 -13.65 -43.03
C SER A 130 -17.42 -13.47 -44.53
N PHE A 131 -16.16 -13.62 -44.97
CA PHE A 131 -15.78 -13.57 -46.37
C PHE A 131 -16.37 -14.73 -47.15
N MET A 132 -16.20 -15.96 -46.66
CA MET A 132 -16.76 -17.18 -47.25
C MET A 132 -18.29 -17.11 -47.36
N ALA A 133 -18.96 -16.60 -46.33
CA ALA A 133 -20.41 -16.43 -46.36
C ALA A 133 -20.86 -15.46 -47.46
N ARG A 134 -20.15 -14.35 -47.66
CA ARG A 134 -20.44 -13.38 -48.74
C ARG A 134 -20.23 -14.00 -50.13
N GLU A 135 -19.13 -14.71 -50.34
CA GLU A 135 -18.83 -15.35 -51.62
C GLU A 135 -19.82 -16.48 -51.93
N GLN A 136 -20.13 -17.34 -50.96
CA GLN A 136 -21.14 -18.39 -51.14
C GLN A 136 -22.52 -17.81 -51.50
N LEU A 137 -22.92 -16.72 -50.85
CA LEU A 137 -24.17 -16.03 -51.14
C LEU A 137 -24.18 -15.42 -52.55
N LYS A 138 -23.05 -14.81 -52.98
CA LYS A 138 -22.89 -14.26 -54.33
C LYS A 138 -23.00 -15.36 -55.39
N VAL A 139 -22.32 -16.48 -55.20
CA VAL A 139 -22.37 -17.65 -56.10
C VAL A 139 -23.78 -18.21 -56.16
N LYS A 140 -24.47 -18.35 -55.02
CA LYS A 140 -25.85 -18.84 -54.97
C LYS A 140 -26.80 -17.93 -55.75
N LYS A 141 -26.76 -16.60 -55.49
CA LYS A 141 -27.59 -15.63 -56.23
C LYS A 141 -27.34 -15.67 -57.73
N ALA A 142 -26.09 -15.81 -58.17
CA ALA A 142 -25.75 -15.92 -59.59
C ALA A 142 -26.30 -17.20 -60.23
N LYS A 143 -26.21 -18.34 -59.52
CA LYS A 143 -26.79 -19.62 -59.97
C LYS A 143 -28.31 -19.55 -60.07
N ASP A 144 -28.97 -19.01 -59.05
CA ASP A 144 -30.43 -18.87 -59.00
C ASP A 144 -30.93 -17.95 -60.13
N ALA A 145 -30.26 -16.81 -60.35
CA ALA A 145 -30.59 -15.90 -61.45
C ALA A 145 -30.40 -16.54 -62.84
N ALA A 146 -29.33 -17.33 -63.03
CA ALA A 146 -29.10 -18.06 -64.26
C ALA A 146 -30.16 -19.16 -64.50
N TYR A 147 -30.55 -19.87 -63.44
CA TYR A 147 -31.61 -20.88 -63.49
C TYR A 147 -32.96 -20.26 -63.82
N GLU A 148 -33.37 -19.18 -63.14
CA GLU A 148 -34.62 -18.48 -63.43
C GLU A 148 -34.67 -17.95 -64.87
N LYS A 149 -33.57 -17.36 -65.36
CA LYS A 149 -33.48 -16.89 -66.75
C LYS A 149 -33.66 -18.04 -67.75
N LYS A 150 -33.03 -19.19 -67.49
CA LYS A 150 -33.17 -20.40 -68.32
C LYS A 150 -34.61 -20.91 -68.28
N TYR A 151 -35.20 -21.01 -67.09
CA TYR A 151 -36.57 -21.48 -66.90
C TYR A 151 -37.59 -20.58 -67.62
N LYS A 152 -37.52 -19.26 -67.42
CA LYS A 152 -38.40 -18.29 -68.09
C LYS A 152 -38.28 -18.36 -69.62
N ARG A 153 -37.07 -18.54 -70.15
CA ARG A 153 -36.85 -18.73 -71.59
C ARG A 153 -37.55 -20.00 -72.09
N LEU A 154 -37.33 -21.14 -71.44
CA LEU A 154 -37.93 -22.42 -71.85
C LEU A 154 -39.45 -22.39 -71.79
N VAL A 155 -40.03 -21.82 -70.74
CA VAL A 155 -41.49 -21.68 -70.61
C VAL A 155 -42.05 -20.77 -71.71
N ALA A 156 -41.40 -19.65 -72.00
CA ALA A 156 -41.81 -18.75 -73.07
C ALA A 156 -41.69 -19.40 -74.46
N GLU A 157 -40.68 -20.23 -74.69
CA GLU A 157 -40.46 -20.98 -75.93
C GLU A 157 -41.56 -22.04 -76.13
N ILE A 158 -41.81 -22.88 -75.11
CA ILE A 158 -42.89 -23.89 -75.13
C ILE A 158 -44.25 -23.22 -75.35
N GLN A 159 -44.58 -22.19 -74.57
CA GLN A 159 -45.85 -21.48 -74.71
C GLN A 159 -45.99 -20.78 -76.07
N GLY A 160 -44.88 -20.29 -76.63
CA GLY A 160 -44.83 -19.68 -77.95
C GLY A 160 -45.09 -20.70 -79.07
N GLU A 161 -44.47 -21.87 -79.00
CA GLU A 161 -44.67 -22.97 -79.96
C GLU A 161 -46.09 -23.54 -79.87
N GLU A 162 -46.54 -23.96 -78.68
CA GLU A 162 -47.89 -24.48 -78.46
C GLU A 162 -48.96 -23.46 -78.84
N GLY A 163 -48.77 -22.19 -78.49
CA GLY A 163 -49.68 -21.11 -78.85
C GLY A 163 -49.72 -20.86 -80.36
N ARG A 164 -48.60 -20.98 -81.07
CA ARG A 164 -48.54 -20.85 -82.53
C ARG A 164 -49.28 -22.00 -83.22
N GLU A 165 -49.08 -23.23 -82.76
CA GLU A 165 -49.77 -24.41 -83.29
C GLU A 165 -51.27 -24.37 -83.01
N ALA A 166 -51.68 -24.02 -81.80
CA ALA A 166 -53.09 -23.86 -81.44
C ALA A 166 -53.78 -22.80 -82.33
N ASN A 167 -53.15 -21.64 -82.51
CA ASN A 167 -53.67 -20.58 -83.38
C ASN A 167 -53.69 -20.99 -84.87
N ALA A 168 -52.77 -21.85 -85.32
CA ALA A 168 -52.78 -22.40 -86.67
C ALA A 168 -53.95 -23.38 -86.85
N TYR A 169 -54.14 -24.29 -85.88
CA TYR A 169 -55.27 -25.23 -85.86
C TYR A 169 -56.62 -24.50 -85.82
N GLU A 170 -56.75 -23.45 -85.02
CA GLU A 170 -57.97 -22.63 -85.01
C GLU A 170 -58.24 -21.97 -86.36
N ARG A 171 -57.20 -21.42 -87.01
CA ARG A 171 -57.34 -20.85 -88.36
C ARG A 171 -57.77 -21.89 -89.38
N GLU A 172 -57.17 -23.07 -89.39
CA GLU A 172 -57.60 -24.18 -90.26
C GLU A 172 -59.04 -24.61 -89.99
N LYS A 173 -59.43 -24.73 -88.71
CA LYS A 173 -60.80 -25.06 -88.29
C LYS A 173 -61.80 -24.02 -88.78
N GLN A 174 -61.45 -22.73 -88.70
CA GLN A 174 -62.30 -21.66 -89.23
C GLN A 174 -62.38 -21.69 -90.77
N MET A 175 -61.29 -21.97 -91.47
CA MET A 175 -61.29 -22.12 -92.93
C MET A 175 -62.15 -23.31 -93.38
N ARG A 176 -62.09 -24.45 -92.68
CA ARG A 176 -62.98 -25.61 -92.93
C ARG A 176 -64.46 -25.26 -92.70
N LYS A 177 -64.78 -24.52 -91.64
CA LYS A 177 -66.16 -24.02 -91.39
C LYS A 177 -66.65 -23.07 -92.49
N ARG A 178 -65.77 -22.25 -93.06
CA ARG A 178 -66.10 -21.33 -94.16
C ARG A 178 -66.28 -22.08 -95.50
N ALA A 179 -65.47 -23.11 -95.75
CA ALA A 179 -65.56 -23.94 -96.96
C ALA A 179 -66.84 -24.79 -97.00
N GLY A 180 -67.32 -25.30 -95.86
CA GLY A 180 -68.61 -26.03 -95.76
C GLY A 180 -69.86 -25.15 -95.82
N LYS A 181 -69.71 -23.84 -96.08
CA LYS A 181 -70.80 -22.86 -96.18
C LYS A 181 -71.03 -22.36 -97.63
N LYS A 182 -70.43 -23.03 -98.62
CA LYS A 182 -70.72 -22.87 -100.05
C LYS A 182 -71.56 -24.05 -100.55
#